data_AF-B9Y2P0-F1
#
_entry.id   AF-B9Y2P0-F1
#
_cell.length_a   1.000
_cell.length_b   1.000
_cell.length_c   1.000
_cell.angle_alpha   90.00
_cell.angle_beta   90.00
_cell.angle_gamma   90.00
#
_symmetry.space_group_name_H-M   'P 1'
#
loop_
_entity.id
_entity.type
_entity.pdbx_description
1 polymer ?
#
loop_
_entity_poly.entity_id
_entity_poly.type
_entity_poly.pdbx_seq_one_letter_code
_entity_poly.pdbx_strand_id
1 'polypeptide(L)'
;MWLEELKQDHYISVTLFDNLIPLFAGVPPQQCGYLGFCSMQFVVESDGSVYPCDFYVLDEYKLGNLRDCSLADLSKSKILSSFLQGPRRSTKLCETCRYAQICHGQCKRLNICYFDEQFCGYQAFIQKHEAILRQLAMTLRRQA
;
A
#
# COMPACT_ATOMS: atom_id res chain seq x y z
N MET A 1 2.40 -25.44 -3.14
CA MET A 1 2.18 -24.58 -4.32
C MET A 1 2.61 -23.12 -4.17
N TRP A 2 2.80 -22.54 -2.97
CA TRP A 2 3.78 -21.45 -2.77
C TRP A 2 4.60 -21.72 -1.51
N LEU A 3 3.89 -21.91 -0.39
CA LEU A 3 4.51 -22.25 0.89
C LEU A 3 5.38 -23.51 0.83
N GLU A 4 4.93 -24.54 0.11
CA GLU A 4 5.70 -25.77 -0.06
C GLU A 4 7.00 -25.55 -0.84
N GLU A 5 7.00 -24.66 -1.84
CA GLU A 5 8.23 -24.29 -2.56
C GLU A 5 9.18 -23.53 -1.62
N LEU A 6 8.64 -22.57 -0.86
CA LEU A 6 9.41 -21.83 0.13
C LEU A 6 10.05 -22.73 1.18
N LYS A 7 9.34 -23.76 1.66
CA LYS A 7 9.88 -24.75 2.62
C LYS A 7 11.03 -25.58 2.03
N GLN A 8 11.08 -25.73 0.72
CA GLN A 8 12.14 -26.42 -0.01
C GLN A 8 13.27 -25.47 -0.42
N ASP A 9 13.30 -24.24 0.13
CA ASP A 9 14.25 -23.18 -0.22
C ASP A 9 14.13 -22.70 -1.69
N HIS A 10 12.99 -22.98 -2.32
CA HIS A 10 12.65 -22.49 -3.66
C HIS A 10 11.76 -21.25 -3.52
N TYR A 11 12.40 -20.08 -3.46
CA TYR A 11 11.67 -18.82 -3.34
C TYR A 11 10.97 -18.44 -4.66
N ILE A 12 9.67 -18.14 -4.54
CA ILE A 12 8.86 -17.54 -5.60
C ILE A 12 8.32 -16.21 -5.09
N SER A 13 8.67 -15.12 -5.77
CA SER A 13 8.16 -13.79 -5.45
C SER A 13 6.66 -13.73 -5.78
N VAL A 14 5.90 -13.36 -4.75
CA VAL A 14 4.47 -13.06 -4.86
C VAL A 14 4.29 -11.73 -4.16
N THR A 15 4.01 -10.69 -4.92
CA THR A 15 4.00 -9.29 -4.46
C THR A 15 3.19 -9.09 -3.18
N LEU A 16 2.05 -9.78 -3.04
CA LEU A 16 1.25 -9.74 -1.82
C LEU A 16 2.03 -10.24 -0.60
N PHE A 17 2.68 -11.39 -0.70
CA PHE A 17 3.42 -12.00 0.41
C PHE A 17 4.70 -11.24 0.72
N ASP A 18 5.39 -10.78 -0.33
CA ASP A 18 6.63 -9.99 -0.19
C ASP A 18 6.40 -8.64 0.49
N ASN A 19 5.18 -8.10 0.43
CA ASN A 19 4.82 -6.87 1.16
C ASN A 19 4.11 -7.16 2.49
N LEU A 20 3.26 -8.18 2.57
CA LEU A 20 2.46 -8.46 3.76
C LEU A 20 3.28 -9.10 4.89
N ILE A 21 4.14 -10.08 4.58
CA ILE A 21 4.91 -10.81 5.60
C ILE A 21 5.87 -9.88 6.36
N PRO A 22 6.68 -9.02 5.69
CA PRO A 22 7.60 -8.14 6.39
C PRO A 22 6.92 -7.11 7.32
N LEU A 23 5.67 -6.74 7.05
CA LEU A 23 4.89 -5.86 7.94
C LEU A 23 4.71 -6.46 9.34
N PHE A 24 4.59 -7.79 9.47
CA PHE A 24 4.55 -8.46 10.79
C PHE A 24 5.88 -8.35 11.55
N ALA A 25 6.99 -8.10 10.84
CA ALA A 25 8.30 -7.83 11.43
C ALA A 25 8.59 -6.33 11.62
N GLY A 26 7.67 -5.43 11.25
CA GLY A 26 7.90 -3.98 11.28
C GLY A 26 8.80 -3.48 10.15
N VAL A 27 9.03 -4.30 9.12
CA VAL A 27 9.80 -3.91 7.93
C VAL A 27 8.84 -3.21 6.96
N PRO A 28 9.18 -1.99 6.47
CA PRO A 28 8.34 -1.28 5.53
C PRO A 28 8.12 -2.07 4.22
N PRO A 29 6.93 -1.95 3.61
CA PRO A 29 6.62 -2.61 2.34
C PRO A 29 7.33 -1.89 1.20
N GLN A 30 7.62 -2.64 0.13
CA GLN A 30 8.21 -2.09 -1.10
C GLN A 30 7.16 -1.36 -1.95
N GLN A 31 5.90 -1.79 -1.89
CA GLN A 31 4.82 -1.24 -2.69
C GLN A 31 4.03 -0.18 -1.93
N CYS A 32 3.63 0.88 -2.64
CA CYS A 32 2.65 1.86 -2.15
C CYS A 32 1.32 1.20 -1.78
N GLY A 33 0.61 1.78 -0.82
CA GLY A 33 -0.76 1.42 -0.45
C GLY A 33 -0.87 0.56 0.82
N TYR A 34 0.22 0.01 1.35
CA TYR A 34 0.20 -0.84 2.54
C TYR A 34 0.29 -0.07 3.86
N LEU A 35 0.80 1.17 3.87
CA LEU A 35 1.09 1.93 5.09
C LEU A 35 -0.04 2.86 5.57
N GLY A 36 -1.19 2.84 4.90
CA GLY A 36 -2.34 3.64 5.33
C GLY A 36 -2.25 5.14 5.03
N PHE A 37 -1.34 5.55 4.17
CA PHE A 37 -1.29 6.90 3.62
C PHE A 37 -0.86 6.85 2.16
N CYS A 38 -1.21 7.88 1.39
CA CYS A 38 -0.73 8.05 0.02
C CYS A 38 0.65 8.72 0.04
N SER A 39 1.44 8.48 -1.00
CA SER A 39 2.71 9.17 -1.22
C SER A 39 2.75 9.69 -2.66
N MET A 40 3.58 10.71 -2.89
CA MET A 40 3.79 11.27 -4.23
C MET A 40 4.50 10.25 -5.12
N GLN A 41 3.90 9.89 -6.25
CA GLN A 41 4.47 8.92 -7.21
C GLN A 41 5.10 9.57 -8.44
N PHE A 42 4.90 10.87 -8.68
CA PHE A 42 5.37 11.58 -9.88
C PHE A 42 4.94 10.89 -11.18
N VAL A 43 3.64 10.70 -11.35
CA VAL A 43 3.12 10.20 -12.63
C VAL A 43 3.24 11.31 -13.66
N VAL A 44 3.98 11.06 -14.73
CA VAL A 44 4.23 12.01 -15.81
C VAL A 44 3.54 11.50 -17.06
N GLU A 45 2.58 12.27 -17.55
CA GLU A 45 1.93 12.00 -18.83
C GLU A 45 2.83 12.40 -20.01
N SER A 46 2.50 11.89 -21.20
CA SER A 46 3.28 12.16 -22.42
C SER A 46 3.42 13.64 -22.77
N ASP A 47 2.45 14.46 -22.35
CA ASP A 47 2.46 15.91 -22.51
C ASP A 47 3.29 16.61 -21.40
N GLY A 48 3.98 15.89 -20.52
CA GLY A 48 4.75 16.43 -19.41
C GLY A 48 3.92 16.82 -18.18
N SER A 49 2.60 16.68 -18.20
CA SER A 49 1.74 16.94 -17.04
C SER A 49 2.04 15.96 -15.92
N VAL A 50 2.07 16.44 -14.68
CA VAL A 50 2.45 15.63 -13.51
C VAL A 50 1.30 15.46 -12.52
N TYR A 51 1.13 14.25 -12.02
CA TYR A 51 0.05 13.82 -11.14
C TYR A 51 0.58 13.05 -9.92
N PRO A 52 -0.17 13.02 -8.80
CA PRO A 52 0.31 12.44 -7.56
C PRO A 52 0.31 10.91 -7.54
N CYS A 53 -0.56 10.27 -8.32
CA CYS A 53 -0.77 8.82 -8.34
C CYS A 53 -1.42 8.41 -9.67
N ASP A 54 -1.08 7.22 -10.15
CA ASP A 54 -1.57 6.63 -11.41
C ASP A 54 -3.09 6.46 -11.44
N PHE A 55 -3.70 6.19 -10.30
CA PHE A 55 -5.15 6.12 -10.16
C PHE A 55 -5.86 7.48 -10.20
N TYR A 56 -5.11 8.58 -10.14
CA TYR A 56 -5.62 9.94 -9.97
C TYR A 56 -5.04 10.90 -11.02
N VAL A 57 -4.87 10.41 -12.26
CA VAL A 57 -4.56 11.22 -13.44
C VAL A 57 -5.85 11.91 -13.92
N LEU A 58 -6.30 12.89 -13.13
CA LEU A 58 -7.49 13.70 -13.39
C LEU A 58 -7.12 15.17 -13.28
N ASP A 59 -7.81 16.05 -14.03
CA ASP A 59 -7.49 17.48 -14.08
C ASP A 59 -7.44 18.15 -12.70
N GLU A 60 -8.33 17.75 -11.79
CA GLU A 60 -8.35 18.25 -10.41
C GLU A 60 -7.09 17.92 -9.58
N TYR A 61 -6.31 16.91 -10.00
CA TYR A 61 -5.07 16.49 -9.36
C TYR A 61 -3.81 16.84 -10.17
N LYS A 62 -3.94 17.57 -11.28
CA LYS A 62 -2.79 18.02 -12.06
C LYS A 62 -1.93 18.99 -11.24
N LEU A 63 -0.69 18.61 -10.97
CA LEU A 63 0.23 19.37 -10.12
C LEU A 63 0.97 20.47 -10.89
N GLY A 64 1.16 20.28 -12.18
CA GLY A 64 1.90 21.17 -13.08
C GLY A 64 2.44 20.42 -14.30
N ASN A 65 3.45 20.99 -14.97
CA ASN A 65 4.11 20.38 -16.12
C ASN A 65 5.64 20.41 -15.93
N LEU A 66 6.35 19.34 -16.28
CA LEU A 66 7.81 19.26 -16.13
C LEU A 66 8.59 20.24 -17.03
N ARG A 67 7.97 20.80 -18.06
CA ARG A 67 8.60 21.85 -18.88
C ARG A 67 8.76 23.16 -18.10
N ASP A 68 7.87 23.40 -17.13
CA ASP A 68 7.74 24.68 -16.44
C ASP A 68 8.10 24.60 -14.95
N CYS A 69 8.09 23.40 -14.36
CA CYS A 69 8.29 23.19 -12.92
C CYS A 69 9.30 22.07 -12.65
N SER A 70 10.17 22.26 -11.66
CA SER A 70 11.01 21.16 -11.17
C SER A 70 10.20 20.18 -10.31
N LEU A 71 10.70 18.95 -10.12
CA LEU A 71 10.09 17.99 -9.19
C LEU A 71 10.00 18.54 -7.75
N ALA A 72 10.96 19.39 -7.35
CA ALA A 72 10.98 20.03 -6.04
C ALA A 72 9.92 21.15 -5.89
N ASP A 73 9.50 21.77 -6.99
CA ASP A 73 8.39 22.72 -7.00
C ASP A 73 7.06 21.97 -6.92
N LEU A 74 6.93 20.91 -7.73
CA LEU A 74 5.74 20.07 -7.76
C LEU A 74 5.47 19.37 -6.41
N SER A 75 6.52 18.99 -5.67
CA SER A 75 6.39 18.39 -4.34
C SER A 75 5.86 19.36 -3.27
N LYS A 76 5.88 20.67 -3.54
CA LYS A 76 5.32 21.72 -2.67
C LYS A 76 3.91 22.16 -3.09
N SER A 77 3.33 21.50 -4.10
CA SER A 77 2.00 21.84 -4.60
C SER A 77 0.93 21.72 -3.51
N LYS A 78 0.04 22.73 -3.43
CA LYS A 78 -1.14 22.67 -2.55
C LYS A 78 -2.08 21.53 -2.93
N ILE A 79 -2.20 21.23 -4.23
CA ILE A 79 -3.01 20.12 -4.75
C ILE A 79 -2.46 18.80 -4.22
N LEU A 80 -1.13 18.63 -4.24
CA LEU A 80 -0.49 17.45 -3.66
C LEU A 80 -0.77 17.35 -2.15
N SER A 81 -0.57 18.43 -1.40
CA SER A 81 -0.84 18.45 0.04
C SER A 81 -2.29 18.04 0.35
N SER A 82 -3.26 18.59 -0.39
CA SER A 82 -4.67 18.24 -0.26
C SER A 82 -4.95 16.80 -0.65
N PHE A 83 -4.30 16.27 -1.69
CA PHE A 83 -4.45 14.87 -2.10
C PHE A 83 -3.97 13.89 -1.02
N LEU A 84 -2.78 14.15 -0.46
CA LEU A 84 -2.15 13.30 0.57
C LEU A 84 -2.92 13.32 1.90
N GLN A 85 -3.49 14.47 2.26
CA GLN A 85 -4.32 14.64 3.47
C GLN A 85 -5.80 14.33 3.24
N GLY A 86 -6.19 14.05 1.99
CA GLY A 86 -7.57 13.84 1.61
C GLY A 86 -8.18 12.62 2.29
N PRO A 87 -9.52 12.61 2.44
CA PRO A 87 -10.21 11.55 3.15
C PRO A 87 -9.97 10.19 2.48
N ARG A 88 -9.96 9.16 3.30
CA ARG A 88 -9.84 7.76 2.88
C ARG A 88 -11.11 7.05 3.29
N ARG A 89 -11.58 6.14 2.44
CA ARG A 89 -12.67 5.24 2.79
C ARG A 89 -12.28 4.44 4.04
N SER A 90 -13.13 4.49 5.05
CA SER A 90 -13.06 3.69 6.26
C SER A 90 -14.28 2.77 6.35
N THR A 91 -14.21 1.78 7.23
CA THR A 91 -15.34 0.93 7.62
C THR A 91 -15.26 0.69 9.11
N LYS A 92 -16.39 0.45 9.77
CA LYS A 92 -16.45 0.08 11.18
C LYS A 92 -15.69 -1.20 11.50
N LEU A 93 -15.51 -2.09 10.51
CA LEU A 93 -14.71 -3.31 10.68
C LEU A 93 -13.27 -2.98 11.08
N CYS A 94 -12.69 -1.90 10.54
CA CYS A 94 -11.31 -1.52 10.84
C CYS A 94 -11.12 -0.99 12.28
N GLU A 95 -12.17 -0.42 12.88
CA GLU A 95 -12.10 0.17 14.23
C GLU A 95 -11.81 -0.88 15.32
N THR A 96 -12.31 -2.10 15.13
CA THR A 96 -12.14 -3.22 16.07
C THR A 96 -11.21 -4.32 15.55
N CYS A 97 -10.67 -4.15 14.34
CA CYS A 97 -9.82 -5.17 13.71
C CYS A 97 -8.43 -5.23 14.36
N ARG A 98 -8.07 -6.41 14.87
CA ARG A 98 -6.75 -6.72 15.45
C ARG A 98 -5.57 -6.44 14.48
N TYR A 99 -5.83 -6.48 13.18
CA TYR A 99 -4.81 -6.34 12.14
C TYR A 99 -4.77 -4.94 11.52
N ALA A 100 -5.55 -3.97 12.02
CA ALA A 100 -5.61 -2.62 11.46
C ALA A 100 -4.24 -1.91 11.49
N GLN A 101 -3.40 -2.21 12.48
CA GLN A 101 -2.03 -1.68 12.60
C GLN A 101 -1.00 -2.42 11.73
N ILE A 102 -1.42 -3.46 10.99
CA ILE A 102 -0.56 -4.19 10.05
C ILE A 102 -0.96 -3.86 8.61
N CYS A 103 -2.27 -3.91 8.30
CA CYS A 103 -2.75 -3.68 6.93
C CYS A 103 -3.08 -2.21 6.64
N HIS A 104 -3.26 -1.38 7.69
CA HIS A 104 -3.56 0.06 7.61
C HIS A 104 -4.71 0.45 6.67
N GLY A 105 -5.70 -0.43 6.51
CA GLY A 105 -6.84 -0.22 5.62
C GLY A 105 -6.49 -0.24 4.12
N GLN A 106 -5.25 -0.64 3.77
CA GLN A 106 -4.76 -0.82 2.40
C GLN A 106 -4.89 0.43 1.52
N CYS A 107 -4.63 0.34 0.21
CA CYS A 107 -4.57 1.49 -0.69
C CYS A 107 -5.87 2.32 -0.71
N LYS A 108 -5.76 3.67 -0.71
CA LYS A 108 -6.90 4.60 -0.79
C LYS A 108 -7.85 4.28 -1.96
N ARG A 109 -7.30 3.84 -3.10
CA ARG A 109 -8.05 3.50 -4.31
C ARG A 109 -8.59 2.07 -4.34
N LEU A 110 -7.79 1.10 -3.87
CA LEU A 110 -8.08 -0.33 -4.03
C LEU A 110 -8.80 -0.95 -2.83
N ASN A 111 -8.93 -0.23 -1.71
CA ASN A 111 -9.56 -0.77 -0.51
C ASN A 111 -11.02 -1.26 -0.72
N ILE A 112 -11.71 -0.74 -1.74
CA ILE A 112 -13.05 -1.20 -2.15
C ILE A 112 -13.07 -2.65 -2.62
N CYS A 113 -11.95 -3.18 -3.11
CA CYS A 113 -11.83 -4.57 -3.55
C CYS A 113 -11.57 -5.53 -2.37
N TYR A 114 -11.25 -5.01 -1.18
CA TYR A 114 -10.80 -5.82 -0.04
C TYR A 114 -11.84 -5.93 1.06
N PHE A 115 -12.67 -4.91 1.23
CA PHE A 115 -13.68 -4.89 2.27
C PHE A 115 -14.89 -4.04 1.93
N ASP A 116 -16.01 -4.40 2.52
CA ASP A 116 -17.23 -3.60 2.66
C ASP A 116 -17.60 -3.44 4.14
N GLU A 117 -18.83 -3.04 4.44
CA GLU A 117 -19.30 -2.88 5.83
C GLU A 117 -19.54 -4.19 6.56
N GLN A 118 -19.60 -5.31 5.85
CA GLN A 118 -19.97 -6.63 6.36
C GLN A 118 -18.79 -7.59 6.38
N PHE A 119 -17.89 -7.50 5.40
CA PHE A 119 -16.79 -8.44 5.23
C PHE A 119 -15.48 -7.76 4.82
N CYS A 120 -14.37 -8.26 5.36
CA CYS A 120 -13.02 -7.89 4.97
C CYS A 120 -12.19 -9.13 4.61
N GLY A 121 -11.89 -9.29 3.32
CA GLY A 121 -11.12 -10.42 2.81
C GLY A 121 -9.69 -10.44 3.32
N TYR A 122 -9.08 -9.27 3.50
CA TYR A 122 -7.74 -9.15 4.09
C TYR A 122 -7.71 -9.63 5.54
N GLN A 123 -8.71 -9.26 6.35
CA GLN A 123 -8.83 -9.73 7.72
C GLN A 123 -9.01 -11.24 7.75
N ALA A 124 -9.92 -11.78 6.94
CA ALA A 124 -10.18 -13.22 6.87
C ALA A 124 -8.93 -14.02 6.48
N PHE A 125 -8.18 -13.54 5.48
CA PHE A 125 -6.93 -14.15 5.05
C PHE A 125 -5.87 -14.14 6.16
N ILE A 126 -5.61 -12.97 6.75
CA ILE A 126 -4.62 -12.84 7.81
C ILE A 126 -5.00 -13.70 9.01
N GLN A 127 -6.26 -13.67 9.44
CA GLN A 127 -6.71 -14.44 10.60
C GLN A 127 -6.53 -15.95 10.40
N LYS A 128 -6.85 -16.45 9.19
CA LYS A 128 -6.68 -17.87 8.85
C LYS A 128 -5.22 -18.32 8.85
N HIS A 129 -4.29 -17.41 8.54
CA HIS A 129 -2.88 -17.74 8.30
C HIS A 129 -1.91 -17.01 9.26
N GLU A 130 -2.40 -16.44 10.36
CA GLU A 130 -1.62 -15.57 11.23
C GLU A 130 -0.36 -16.25 11.78
N ALA A 131 -0.49 -17.48 12.26
CA ALA A 131 0.62 -18.23 12.85
C ALA A 131 1.79 -18.36 11.87
N ILE A 132 1.50 -18.70 10.62
CA ILE A 132 2.54 -18.90 9.61
C ILE A 132 3.12 -17.58 9.10
N LEU A 133 2.28 -16.56 8.91
CA LEU A 133 2.76 -15.23 8.52
C LEU A 133 3.74 -14.67 9.56
N ARG A 134 3.41 -14.83 10.85
CA ARG A 134 4.31 -14.43 11.96
C ARG A 134 5.60 -15.24 11.98
N GLN A 135 5.51 -16.55 11.80
CA GLN A 135 6.69 -17.41 11.77
C GLN A 135 7.65 -17.00 10.63
N LEU A 136 7.13 -16.78 9.43
CA LEU A 136 7.92 -16.32 8.28
C LEU A 136 8.50 -14.91 8.49
N ALA A 137 7.76 -14.02 9.13
CA ALA A 137 8.28 -12.69 9.47
C ALA A 137 9.45 -12.75 10.46
N MET A 138 9.44 -13.71 11.40
CA MET A 138 10.54 -13.90 12.35
C MET A 138 11.82 -14.44 11.69
N THR A 139 11.73 -15.21 10.60
CA THR A 139 12.93 -15.69 9.90
C THR A 139 13.65 -14.56 9.16
N LEU A 140 12.91 -13.57 8.64
CA LEU A 140 13.49 -12.37 8.01
C LEU A 140 14.34 -11.54 9.00
N ARG A 141 13.89 -11.41 10.25
CA ARG A 141 14.66 -10.67 11.29
C ARG A 141 16.00 -11.30 11.65
N ARG A 142 16.21 -12.59 11.34
CA ARG A 142 17.47 -13.30 11.64
C ARG A 142 18.50 -13.15 10.52
N GLN A 143 18.10 -12.61 9.37
CA GLN A 143 18.95 -12.42 8.19
C GLN A 143 19.40 -10.96 8.01
N ALA A 144 18.90 -10.04 8.84
CA ALA A 144 19.30 -8.64 8.91
C ALA A 144 20.24 -8.42 10.10
#